data_AF-A0A7K4CIZ3-F1
#
_entry.id   AF-A0A7K4CIZ3-F1
#
_cell.length_a   1.000
_cell.length_b   1.000
_cell.length_c   1.000
_cell.angle_alpha   90.00
_cell.angle_beta   90.00
_cell.angle_gamma   90.00
#
_symmetry.space_group_name_H-M   'P 1'
#
loop_
_entity.id
_entity.type
_entity.pdbx_description
1 polymer ?
#
loop_
_entity_poly.entity_id
_entity_poly.type
_entity_poly.pdbx_seq_one_letter_code
_entity_poly.pdbx_strand_id
1 'polypeptide(L)' 'MKITEIDTDGKVLLPMGLRHKLDLNEGDMLAVDQLGDGTIILKKPAKKNSTKRR' A
#
# COMPACT_ATOMS: atom_id res chain seq x y z
N MET A 1 10.49 -13.99 4.34
CA MET A 1 10.57 -12.97 3.26
C MET A 1 9.62 -13.40 2.15
N LYS A 2 8.70 -12.55 1.69
CA LYS A 2 7.83 -12.85 0.54
C LYS A 2 8.28 -11.98 -0.62
N ILE A 3 8.65 -12.62 -1.73
CA ILE A 3 9.06 -11.97 -2.97
C ILE A 3 7.92 -12.23 -3.95
N THR A 4 7.45 -11.18 -4.63
CA THR A 4 6.49 -11.26 -5.72
C THR A 4 7.12 -10.61 -6.94
N GLU A 5 6.90 -11.18 -8.11
CA GLU A 5 7.33 -10.60 -9.38
C GLU A 5 6.38 -9.49 -9.84
N ILE A 6 6.93 -8.53 -10.57
CA ILE A 6 6.16 -7.49 -11.26
C ILE A 6 5.66 -8.09 -12.58
N ASP A 7 4.38 -7.88 -12.90
CA ASP A 7 3.81 -8.35 -14.17
C ASP A 7 4.24 -7.46 -15.37
N THR A 8 3.78 -7.81 -16.57
CA THR A 8 4.11 -7.08 -17.81
C THR A 8 3.59 -5.64 -17.83
N ASP A 9 2.60 -5.32 -16.99
CA ASP A 9 2.00 -3.99 -16.89
C ASP A 9 2.64 -3.16 -15.76
N GLY A 10 3.65 -3.69 -15.06
CA GLY A 10 4.26 -3.00 -13.92
C GLY A 10 3.49 -3.14 -12.61
N LYS A 11 2.51 -4.06 -12.51
CA LYS A 11 1.74 -4.28 -11.28
C LYS A 11 2.40 -5.34 -10.40
N VAL A 12 2.33 -5.13 -9.09
CA VAL A 12 2.78 -6.12 -8.10
C VAL A 12 1.58 -6.64 -7.31
N LEU A 13 1.47 -7.96 -7.21
CA LEU A 13 0.42 -8.59 -6.43
C LEU A 13 0.80 -8.62 -4.95
N LEU A 14 0.00 -7.95 -4.11
CA LEU A 14 0.18 -8.01 -2.67
C LEU A 14 -0.26 -9.39 -2.14
N PRO A 15 0.63 -10.14 -1.44
CA PRO A 15 0.29 -11.44 -0.89
C PRO A 15 -0.92 -11.36 0.05
N MET A 16 -1.82 -12.35 -0.01
CA MET A 16 -3.08 -12.36 0.76
C MET A 16 -2.89 -12.07 2.26
N GLY A 17 -1.89 -12.69 2.90
CA GLY A 17 -1.61 -12.46 4.32
C GLY A 17 -1.21 -11.01 4.65
N LEU A 18 -0.58 -10.29 3.72
CA LEU A 18 -0.23 -8.87 3.90
C LEU A 18 -1.49 -8.00 3.78
N ARG A 19 -2.36 -8.31 2.82
CA ARG A 19 -3.66 -7.64 2.66
C ARG A 19 -4.50 -7.75 3.93
N HIS A 20 -4.66 -8.95 4.49
CA HIS A 20 -5.42 -9.11 5.75
C HIS A 20 -4.76 -8.42 6.94
N LYS A 21 -3.44 -8.53 7.09
CA LYS A 21 -2.73 -7.93 8.23
C LYS A 21 -2.81 -6.40 8.26
N LEU A 22 -2.87 -5.77 7.09
CA LEU A 22 -2.93 -4.31 6.92
C LEU A 22 -4.32 -3.81 6.53
N ASP A 23 -5.34 -4.69 6.55
CA ASP A 23 -6.72 -4.38 6.14
C ASP A 23 -6.79 -3.71 4.75
N LEU A 24 -6.01 -4.18 3.78
CA LEU A 24 -6.00 -3.61 2.43
C LEU A 24 -7.15 -4.21 1.62
N ASN A 25 -8.09 -3.37 1.21
CA ASN A 25 -9.25 -3.75 0.42
C ASN A 25 -9.13 -3.23 -1.01
N GLU A 26 -9.92 -3.80 -1.92
CA GLU A 26 -10.02 -3.31 -3.28
C GLU A 26 -10.49 -1.84 -3.29
N GLY A 27 -9.84 -1.00 -4.10
CA GLY A 27 -10.10 0.43 -4.15
C GLY A 27 -9.39 1.27 -3.08
N ASP A 28 -8.71 0.66 -2.10
CA ASP A 28 -7.90 1.41 -1.13
C ASP A 28 -6.74 2.13 -1.84
N MET A 29 -6.58 3.41 -1.54
CA MET A 29 -5.43 4.19 -2.00
C MET A 29 -4.20 3.87 -1.14
N LEU A 30 -3.03 3.79 -1.78
CA LEU A 30 -1.74 3.63 -1.10
C LEU A 30 -0.91 4.89 -1.27
N ALA A 31 -0.34 5.39 -0.17
CA ALA A 31 0.71 6.39 -0.21
C ALA A 31 2.03 5.73 -0.65
N VAL A 32 2.74 6.40 -1.54
CA VAL A 32 4.02 5.94 -2.10
C VAL A 32 5.12 6.88 -1.63
N ASP A 33 6.10 6.33 -0.93
CA ASP A 33 7.33 7.04 -0.54
C ASP A 33 8.56 6.33 -1.13
N GLN A 34 9.62 7.08 -1.40
CA GLN A 34 10.90 6.56 -1.89
C GLN A 34 11.98 6.80 -0.84
N LEU A 35 12.76 5.76 -0.51
CA LEU A 35 13.85 5.85 0.47
C LEU A 35 15.23 6.12 -0.17
N GLY A 36 15.31 6.19 -1.49
CA GLY A 36 16.58 6.08 -2.24
C GLY A 36 16.76 4.66 -2.76
N ASP A 37 17.88 4.38 -3.45
CA ASP A 37 18.36 3.05 -3.90
C ASP A 37 17.41 2.14 -4.71
N GLY A 38 16.26 2.66 -5.14
CA GLY A 38 15.21 1.87 -5.79
C GLY A 38 14.19 1.28 -4.83
N THR A 39 14.31 1.54 -3.52
CA THR A 39 13.34 1.10 -2.52
C THR A 39 12.12 2.01 -2.47
N ILE A 40 10.94 1.40 -2.67
CA ILE A 40 9.63 2.06 -2.57
C ILE A 40 8.89 1.52 -1.35
N ILE A 41 8.33 2.41 -0.53
CA ILE A 41 7.44 2.07 0.58
C ILE A 41 6.00 2.38 0.17
N LEU A 42 5.14 1.37 0.30
CA LEU A 42 3.69 1.52 0.20
C LEU A 42 3.07 1.56 1.59
N LYS A 43 2.24 2.57 1.87
CA LYS A 43 1.55 2.76 3.16
C LYS A 43 0.05 2.96 2.97
N LYS A 44 -0.77 2.37 3.84
CA LYS A 44 -2.19 2.74 3.95
C LYS A 44 -2.27 4.12 4.62
N PRO A 45 -2.85 5.15 3.97
CA PRO A 45 -2.97 6.46 4.58
C PRO A 45 -3.90 6.35 5.80
N ALA A 46 -3.52 7.01 6.90
CA ALA A 46 -4.41 7.13 8.05
C ALA A 46 -5.70 7.84 7.59
N LYS A 47 -6.87 7.31 7.99
CA LYS A 47 -8.13 8.03 7.78
C LYS A 47 -7.99 9.40 8.43
N LYS A 48 -8.04 10.47 7.63
CA LYS A 48 -8.24 11.81 8.19
C LYS A 48 -9.59 11.76 8.89
N ASN A 49 -9.61 11.71 10.21
CA ASN A 49 -10.81 12.04 10.96
C ASN A 49 -11.16 13.46 10.52
N SER A 50 -12.21 13.60 9.70
CA SER A 50 -12.76 14.90 9.35
C SER A 50 -13.20 15.54 10.65
N THR A 51 -12.36 16.41 11.20
CA THR A 51 -12.71 17.19 12.37
C THR A 51 -13.85 18.09 11.93
N LYS A 52 -15.08 17.66 12.22
CA LYS A 52 -16.29 18.45 12.04
C LYS A 52 -16.14 19.66 12.99
N ARG A 53 -15.51 20.73 12.50
CA ARG A 53 -15.50 22.03 13.16
C ARG A 53 -16.97 22.47 13.21
N ARG A 54 -17.53 22.42 14.41
CA ARG A 54 -18.81 23.01 14.77
C ARG A 54 -18.69 24.53 14.74
#